data_AF-A0A8B9ECY5-F1
#
_entry.id   AF-A0A8B9ECY5-F1
#
_cell.length_a   1.000
_cell.length_b   1.000
_cell.length_c   1.000
_cell.angle_alpha   90.00
_cell.angle_beta   90.00
_cell.angle_gamma   90.00
#
_symmetry.space_group_name_H-M   'P 1'
#
loop_
_entity.id
_entity.type
_entity.pdbx_description
1 polymer ?
#
loop_
_entity_poly.entity_id
_entity_poly.type
_entity_poly.pdbx_seq_one_letter_code
_entity_poly.pdbx_strand_id
1 'polypeptide(L)'
;MFNSCNVNKFYHSKALTSPYPGSHIERSQVPEDKVGWLTQWEGYNPVEYTAAAVLAGPKWADPQLNDKNFSPKFNERDGDVERTSRNGLYVVENGRPRNPTGRTGLTGRGLLGRWGPNHAADPIVTRWKRDGSGNKIAHAVTGKNILQFVAIKRRDCGEWAIPGGMVDPGEKISATLKREFGEEALNSLQKSPEEKASLEKQLQRLFSQEHFVVYRGYVDDPRNTDNAWMETEAVNYHDETGETMDNLPLEAGDDAGMVKWVDISEKLKLYANHSYFIKLVTEKRGAHWQEDPDPECRE
;
A
#
# COMPACT_ATOMS: atom_id res chain seq x y z
N MET A 1 -21.39 -32.74 -11.47
CA MET A 1 -21.08 -32.40 -10.07
C MET A 1 -19.85 -31.52 -10.08
N PHE A 2 -20.02 -30.21 -9.96
CA PHE A 2 -18.89 -29.28 -9.92
C PHE A 2 -18.34 -29.27 -8.49
N ASN A 3 -17.09 -29.70 -8.33
CA ASN A 3 -16.37 -29.61 -7.07
C ASN A 3 -16.18 -28.14 -6.69
N SER A 4 -16.84 -27.75 -5.61
CA SER A 4 -16.65 -26.52 -4.86
C SER A 4 -15.28 -26.59 -4.14
N CYS A 5 -14.19 -26.45 -4.88
CA CYS A 5 -12.86 -26.31 -4.29
C CYS A 5 -12.58 -24.83 -4.01
N ASN A 6 -12.63 -24.48 -2.72
CA ASN A 6 -12.05 -23.29 -2.09
C ASN A 6 -12.21 -21.96 -2.83
N VAL A 7 -13.34 -21.28 -2.58
CA VAL A 7 -13.30 -19.82 -2.45
C VAL A 7 -12.49 -19.55 -1.19
N ASN A 8 -11.16 -19.42 -1.32
CA ASN A 8 -10.34 -18.84 -0.26
C ASN A 8 -10.92 -17.46 0.04
N LYS A 9 -11.72 -17.36 1.10
CA LYS A 9 -12.11 -16.07 1.65
C LYS A 9 -10.81 -15.41 2.04
N PHE A 10 -10.42 -14.37 1.30
CA PHE A 10 -9.24 -13.57 1.59
C PHE A 10 -9.53 -12.81 2.90
N TYR A 11 -9.32 -13.48 4.03
CA TYR A 11 -9.32 -12.82 5.32
C TYR A 11 -8.00 -12.07 5.46
N HIS A 12 -8.06 -10.85 5.98
CA HIS A 12 -6.85 -10.12 6.34
C HIS A 12 -6.07 -10.89 7.41
N SER A 13 -4.75 -10.90 7.30
CA SER A 13 -3.87 -11.61 8.22
C SER A 13 -2.99 -10.64 8.98
N LYS A 14 -2.45 -9.61 8.30
CA LYS A 14 -1.62 -8.59 8.94
C LYS A 14 -2.44 -7.70 9.86
N ALA A 15 -3.69 -7.40 9.50
CA ALA A 15 -4.61 -6.66 10.37
C ALA A 15 -4.92 -7.38 11.71
N LEU A 16 -4.58 -8.68 11.84
CA LEU A 16 -4.77 -9.48 13.05
C LEU A 16 -3.50 -9.61 13.90
N THR A 17 -2.34 -9.14 13.42
CA THR A 17 -1.08 -9.31 14.14
C THR A 17 -0.95 -8.38 15.33
N SER A 18 -0.22 -8.86 16.34
CA SER A 18 0.10 -8.12 17.56
C SER A 18 1.61 -8.21 17.85
N PRO A 19 2.18 -7.26 18.62
CA PRO A 19 1.52 -6.06 19.14
C PRO A 19 1.14 -5.08 18.02
N TYR A 20 0.14 -4.22 18.27
CA TYR A 20 -0.23 -3.15 17.36
C TYR A 20 1.01 -2.25 17.09
N PRO A 21 1.29 -1.87 15.82
CA PRO A 21 2.53 -1.18 15.46
C PRO A 21 2.88 0.01 16.37
N GLY A 22 4.14 0.09 16.80
CA GLY A 22 4.64 1.17 17.66
C GLY A 22 4.06 1.17 19.09
N SER A 23 3.54 0.04 19.57
CA SER A 23 2.94 -0.07 20.91
C SER A 23 3.18 -1.45 21.55
N HIS A 24 2.68 -1.61 22.79
CA HIS A 24 2.58 -2.91 23.48
C HIS A 24 1.13 -3.43 23.53
N ILE A 25 0.24 -2.89 22.69
CA ILE A 25 -1.18 -3.24 22.71
C ILE A 25 -1.39 -4.54 21.96
N GLU A 26 -1.87 -5.55 22.67
CA GLU A 26 -2.27 -6.84 22.11
C GLU A 26 -3.72 -6.77 21.62
N ARG A 27 -3.97 -7.24 20.38
CA ARG A 27 -5.32 -7.36 19.86
C ARG A 27 -6.04 -8.51 20.56
N SER A 28 -7.36 -8.40 20.66
CA SER A 28 -8.17 -9.57 21.01
C SER A 28 -8.06 -10.63 19.91
N GLN A 29 -7.90 -11.89 20.30
CA GLN A 29 -7.81 -12.99 19.34
C GLN A 29 -9.11 -13.12 18.54
N VAL A 30 -9.00 -13.15 17.21
CA VAL A 30 -10.13 -13.33 16.29
C VAL A 30 -9.97 -14.68 15.60
N PRO A 31 -10.81 -15.68 15.92
CA PRO A 31 -10.85 -16.94 15.19
C PRO A 31 -11.14 -16.72 13.70
N GLU A 32 -10.52 -17.52 12.83
CA GLU A 32 -10.64 -17.39 11.38
C GLU A 32 -12.10 -17.42 10.88
N ASP A 33 -12.93 -18.29 11.47
CA ASP A 33 -14.36 -18.44 11.18
C ASP A 33 -15.21 -17.25 11.66
N LYS A 34 -14.64 -16.36 12.49
CA LYS A 34 -15.30 -15.20 13.10
C LYS A 34 -14.77 -13.85 12.62
N VAL A 35 -13.83 -13.83 11.67
CA VAL A 35 -13.34 -12.57 11.08
C VAL A 35 -14.50 -11.80 10.42
N GLY A 36 -15.36 -12.48 9.66
CA GLY A 36 -16.47 -11.84 8.95
C GLY A 36 -17.56 -11.30 9.88
N TRP A 37 -17.99 -10.05 9.66
CA TRP A 37 -19.05 -9.39 10.45
C TRP A 37 -20.41 -10.12 10.40
N LEU A 38 -20.68 -10.87 9.33
CA LEU A 38 -21.92 -11.66 9.20
C LEU A 38 -22.00 -12.82 10.20
N THR A 39 -20.86 -13.32 10.68
CA THR A 39 -20.84 -14.31 11.75
C THR A 39 -21.20 -13.60 13.05
N GLN A 40 -22.33 -14.00 13.67
CA GLN A 40 -22.74 -13.50 14.97
C GLN A 40 -21.70 -13.89 16.03
N TRP A 41 -21.30 -12.92 16.84
CA TRP A 41 -20.36 -13.14 17.93
C TRP A 41 -20.61 -12.12 19.03
N GLU A 42 -21.53 -12.45 19.94
CA GLU A 42 -21.95 -11.55 21.03
C GLU A 42 -20.84 -11.30 22.05
N GLY A 43 -19.98 -12.30 22.30
CA GLY A 43 -18.81 -12.17 23.17
C GLY A 43 -17.61 -11.47 22.54
N TYR A 44 -17.75 -10.83 21.37
CA TYR A 44 -16.66 -10.08 20.76
C TYR A 44 -16.39 -8.80 21.55
N ASN A 45 -15.27 -8.77 22.27
CA ASN A 45 -14.86 -7.66 23.12
C ASN A 45 -13.46 -7.17 22.72
N PRO A 46 -13.32 -6.45 21.60
CA PRO A 46 -12.03 -5.97 21.11
C PRO A 46 -11.40 -4.95 22.05
N VAL A 47 -10.07 -4.91 22.08
CA VAL A 47 -9.35 -3.87 22.81
C VAL A 47 -9.59 -2.52 22.14
N GLU A 48 -9.84 -1.45 22.90
CA GLU A 48 -9.95 -0.11 22.33
C GLU A 48 -8.61 0.62 22.39
N TYR A 49 -8.13 1.09 21.24
CA TYR A 49 -6.86 1.82 21.16
C TYR A 49 -6.86 2.89 20.07
N THR A 50 -6.35 4.06 20.43
CA THR A 50 -5.96 5.14 19.50
C THR A 50 -4.68 5.76 20.04
N ALA A 51 -3.66 5.87 19.20
CA ALA A 51 -2.33 6.33 19.59
C ALA A 51 -2.37 7.78 20.08
N ALA A 52 -1.51 8.12 21.04
CA ALA A 52 -1.44 9.46 21.62
C ALA A 52 -1.18 10.55 20.55
N ALA A 53 -0.38 10.25 19.53
CA ALA A 53 -0.13 11.16 18.41
C ALA A 53 -1.39 11.48 17.60
N VAL A 54 -2.32 10.53 17.46
CA VAL A 54 -3.63 10.75 16.81
C VAL A 54 -4.56 11.52 17.76
N LEU A 55 -4.57 11.17 19.04
CA LEU A 55 -5.37 11.85 20.07
C LEU A 55 -4.98 13.31 20.29
N ALA A 56 -3.73 13.67 20.02
CA ALA A 56 -3.25 15.05 20.08
C ALA A 56 -3.92 15.98 19.05
N GLY A 57 -4.68 15.43 18.09
CA GLY A 57 -5.44 16.20 17.11
C GLY A 57 -4.61 16.97 16.08
N PRO A 58 -3.55 16.39 15.48
CA PRO A 58 -2.87 17.03 14.36
C PRO A 58 -3.81 17.22 13.17
N LYS A 59 -3.48 18.12 12.23
CA LYS A 59 -4.34 18.46 11.07
C LYS A 59 -4.76 17.25 10.21
N TRP A 60 -3.93 16.20 10.18
CA TRP A 60 -4.19 14.98 9.43
C TRP A 60 -5.08 13.96 10.18
N ALA A 61 -5.39 14.19 11.46
CA ALA A 61 -6.23 13.32 12.27
C ALA A 61 -7.63 13.89 12.49
N ASP A 62 -8.63 13.03 12.46
CA ASP A 62 -9.99 13.39 12.84
C ASP A 62 -10.10 13.62 14.36
N PRO A 63 -11.08 14.42 14.83
CA PRO A 63 -11.50 14.39 16.22
C PRO A 63 -12.01 13.00 16.67
N GLN A 64 -12.21 12.84 17.98
CA GLN A 64 -12.95 11.68 18.50
C GLN A 64 -14.44 11.80 18.16
N LEU A 65 -15.13 10.67 17.97
CA LEU A 65 -16.54 10.65 17.56
C LEU A 65 -17.52 11.21 18.60
N ASN A 66 -17.09 11.35 19.86
CA ASN A 66 -17.87 11.99 20.91
C ASN A 66 -17.72 13.52 20.93
N ASP A 67 -16.88 14.10 20.05
CA ASP A 67 -16.80 15.55 19.87
C ASP A 67 -18.08 16.05 19.19
N LYS A 68 -18.79 16.96 19.86
CA LYS A 68 -20.07 17.51 19.39
C LYS A 68 -19.95 18.31 18.09
N ASN A 69 -18.77 18.82 17.79
CA ASN A 69 -18.51 19.60 16.58
C ASN A 69 -18.00 18.71 15.42
N PHE A 70 -17.85 17.41 15.64
CA PHE A 70 -17.40 16.46 14.63
C PHE A 70 -18.57 15.62 14.12
N SER A 71 -19.02 15.91 12.90
CA SER A 71 -20.11 15.20 12.23
C SER A 71 -19.63 14.69 10.87
N PRO A 72 -18.82 13.61 10.85
CA PRO A 72 -18.21 13.11 9.62
C PRO A 72 -19.25 12.56 8.66
N LYS A 73 -19.06 12.85 7.36
CA LYS A 73 -19.93 12.31 6.31
C LYS A 73 -19.31 11.06 5.69
N PHE A 74 -19.56 9.92 6.32
CA PHE A 74 -19.02 8.63 5.86
C PHE A 74 -19.61 8.19 4.52
N ASN A 75 -18.83 7.43 3.74
CA ASN A 75 -19.18 6.99 2.39
C ASN A 75 -19.41 8.11 1.36
N GLU A 76 -18.90 9.32 1.62
CA GLU A 76 -18.93 10.44 0.68
C GLU A 76 -17.69 11.33 0.84
N ARG A 77 -17.56 12.34 -0.04
CA ARG A 77 -16.53 13.36 0.10
C ARG A 77 -16.95 14.38 1.16
N ASP A 78 -16.16 14.49 2.21
CA ASP A 78 -16.43 15.33 3.38
C ASP A 78 -15.45 16.52 3.43
N GLY A 79 -15.78 17.56 2.64
CA GLY A 79 -14.85 18.68 2.41
C GLY A 79 -13.59 18.21 1.70
N ASP A 80 -12.43 18.45 2.33
CA ASP A 80 -11.11 18.03 1.82
C ASP A 80 -10.74 16.58 2.18
N VAL A 81 -11.60 15.88 2.93
CA VAL A 81 -11.38 14.49 3.34
C VAL A 81 -12.21 13.57 2.46
N GLU A 82 -11.54 12.69 1.70
CA GLU A 82 -12.19 11.61 0.97
C GLU A 82 -12.54 10.49 1.95
N ARG A 83 -13.84 10.26 2.19
CA ARG A 83 -14.33 9.17 3.06
C ARG A 83 -15.02 8.07 2.26
N THR A 84 -15.00 8.11 0.92
CA THR A 84 -15.46 6.97 0.12
C THR A 84 -14.43 5.85 0.13
N SER A 85 -14.87 4.62 0.37
CA SER A 85 -14.00 3.46 0.15
C SER A 85 -13.98 3.09 -1.33
N ARG A 86 -12.81 2.69 -1.83
CA ARG A 86 -12.66 2.15 -3.19
C ARG A 86 -13.22 0.72 -3.31
N ASN A 87 -13.62 0.09 -2.20
CA ASN A 87 -14.26 -1.22 -2.15
C ASN A 87 -15.79 -1.15 -2.09
N GLY A 88 -16.38 0.02 -2.24
CA GLY A 88 -17.82 0.25 -2.15
C GLY A 88 -18.23 0.77 -0.78
N LEU A 89 -19.52 0.69 -0.47
CA LEU A 89 -20.05 1.20 0.80
C LEU A 89 -19.58 0.35 1.98
N TYR A 90 -19.11 1.00 3.04
CA TYR A 90 -18.84 0.37 4.32
C TYR A 90 -19.95 0.70 5.32
N VAL A 91 -20.21 -0.25 6.23
CA VAL A 91 -21.23 -0.10 7.27
C VAL A 91 -20.77 0.90 8.31
N VAL A 92 -21.67 1.75 8.78
CA VAL A 92 -21.48 2.59 9.96
C VAL A 92 -22.41 2.07 11.05
N GLU A 93 -21.84 1.61 12.15
CA GLU A 93 -22.58 1.09 13.30
C GLU A 93 -22.20 1.88 14.56
N ASN A 94 -23.21 2.30 15.34
CA ASN A 94 -23.02 3.12 16.54
C ASN A 94 -22.17 4.38 16.26
N GLY A 95 -22.34 4.96 15.07
CA GLY A 95 -21.58 6.14 14.61
C GLY A 95 -20.13 5.85 14.17
N ARG A 96 -19.66 4.59 14.19
CA ARG A 96 -18.29 4.21 13.80
C ARG A 96 -18.31 3.42 12.49
N PRO A 97 -17.36 3.65 11.56
CA PRO A 97 -17.14 2.76 10.43
C PRO A 97 -16.82 1.34 10.90
N ARG A 98 -17.24 0.34 10.13
CA ARG A 98 -16.81 -1.05 10.24
C ARG A 98 -15.88 -1.39 9.09
N ASN A 99 -14.71 -1.92 9.41
CA ASN A 99 -13.72 -2.39 8.45
C ASN A 99 -14.35 -3.40 7.47
N PRO A 100 -14.27 -3.16 6.15
CA PRO A 100 -15.00 -3.94 5.15
C PRO A 100 -14.53 -5.40 5.07
N THR A 101 -13.30 -5.69 5.53
CA THR A 101 -12.71 -7.03 5.48
C THR A 101 -12.98 -7.86 6.75
N GLY A 102 -13.49 -7.24 7.83
CA GLY A 102 -13.88 -7.96 9.04
C GLY A 102 -13.34 -7.38 10.35
N ARG A 103 -13.52 -8.16 11.41
CA ARG A 103 -13.00 -7.92 12.76
C ARG A 103 -11.49 -8.04 12.79
N THR A 104 -10.86 -7.13 13.52
CA THR A 104 -9.40 -7.06 13.71
C THR A 104 -8.97 -7.33 15.15
N GLY A 105 -9.92 -7.47 16.08
CA GLY A 105 -9.64 -7.61 17.51
C GLY A 105 -9.30 -6.29 18.22
N LEU A 106 -9.41 -5.16 17.51
CA LEU A 106 -9.08 -3.83 18.03
C LEU A 106 -10.03 -2.76 17.47
N THR A 107 -10.67 -2.00 18.35
CA THR A 107 -11.47 -0.82 18.01
C THR A 107 -10.69 0.47 18.25
N GLY A 108 -11.21 1.59 17.76
CA GLY A 108 -10.48 2.85 17.71
C GLY A 108 -9.76 3.01 16.38
N ARG A 109 -8.78 3.92 16.32
CA ARG A 109 -8.05 4.20 15.07
C ARG A 109 -6.61 3.70 15.09
N GLY A 110 -6.10 3.29 16.25
CA GLY A 110 -4.69 3.01 16.42
C GLY A 110 -3.84 4.21 15.96
N LEU A 111 -2.95 4.02 14.98
CA LEU A 111 -2.10 5.05 14.38
C LEU A 111 -2.77 5.81 13.22
N LEU A 112 -3.95 5.40 12.76
CA LEU A 112 -4.60 6.01 11.60
C LEU A 112 -5.30 7.31 11.98
N GLY A 113 -5.16 8.33 11.15
CA GLY A 113 -5.73 9.65 11.41
C GLY A 113 -7.24 9.68 11.25
N ARG A 114 -7.76 9.02 10.21
CA ARG A 114 -9.17 9.11 9.81
C ARG A 114 -9.98 7.94 10.34
N TRP A 115 -11.23 8.19 10.69
CA TRP A 115 -12.22 7.13 10.84
C TRP A 115 -12.62 6.60 9.45
N GLY A 116 -12.61 5.28 9.27
CA GLY A 116 -12.88 4.64 7.99
C GLY A 116 -11.62 4.51 7.11
N PRO A 117 -11.72 4.72 5.79
CA PRO A 117 -10.58 4.56 4.89
C PRO A 117 -9.53 5.66 5.12
N ASN A 118 -8.26 5.27 5.14
CA ASN A 118 -7.08 6.13 5.16
C ASN A 118 -6.34 5.90 3.85
N HIS A 119 -6.45 6.86 2.93
CA HIS A 119 -5.96 6.70 1.57
C HIS A 119 -4.46 6.96 1.45
N ALA A 120 -3.79 6.04 0.76
CA ALA A 120 -2.41 6.14 0.32
C ALA A 120 -2.33 6.05 -1.21
N ALA A 121 -1.14 6.33 -1.75
CA ALA A 121 -0.84 6.11 -3.16
C ALA A 121 0.52 5.44 -3.32
N ASP A 122 0.58 4.41 -4.16
CA ASP A 122 1.75 3.55 -4.35
C ASP A 122 2.30 3.65 -5.79
N PRO A 123 3.32 4.49 -6.04
CA PRO A 123 3.94 4.63 -7.37
C PRO A 123 4.90 3.47 -7.64
N ILE A 124 4.47 2.51 -8.46
CA ILE A 124 5.29 1.36 -8.86
C ILE A 124 6.08 1.73 -10.11
N VAL A 125 7.24 2.36 -9.91
CA VAL A 125 8.17 2.69 -11.00
C VAL A 125 8.99 1.46 -11.39
N THR A 126 8.91 1.06 -12.66
CA THR A 126 9.54 -0.15 -13.19
C THR A 126 10.42 0.12 -14.40
N ARG A 127 11.42 -0.73 -14.62
CA ARG A 127 12.22 -0.79 -15.85
C ARG A 127 12.63 -2.23 -16.15
N TRP A 128 13.02 -2.52 -17.38
CA TRP A 128 13.65 -3.80 -17.71
C TRP A 128 15.06 -3.87 -17.11
N LYS A 129 15.44 -5.03 -16.56
CA LYS A 129 16.83 -5.30 -16.20
C LYS A 129 17.66 -5.37 -17.49
N ARG A 130 18.79 -4.66 -17.53
CA ARG A 130 19.67 -4.59 -18.70
C ARG A 130 21.10 -5.06 -18.39
N ASP A 131 21.77 -5.60 -19.40
CA ASP A 131 23.20 -5.90 -19.35
C ASP A 131 24.06 -4.65 -19.62
N GLY A 132 25.38 -4.80 -19.60
CA GLY A 132 26.33 -3.70 -19.87
C GLY A 132 26.27 -3.14 -21.29
N SER A 133 25.59 -3.81 -22.22
CA SER A 133 25.33 -3.33 -23.58
C SER A 133 23.94 -2.72 -23.74
N GLY A 134 23.16 -2.64 -22.67
CA GLY A 134 21.80 -2.10 -22.67
C GLY A 134 20.73 -3.09 -23.15
N ASN A 135 21.03 -4.36 -23.36
CA ASN A 135 20.04 -5.36 -23.78
C ASN A 135 19.23 -5.87 -22.59
N LYS A 136 17.94 -6.17 -22.80
CA LYS A 136 17.08 -6.76 -21.77
C LYS A 136 17.60 -8.17 -21.39
N ILE A 137 17.62 -8.46 -20.09
CA ILE A 137 18.03 -9.77 -19.58
C ILE A 137 16.80 -10.68 -19.43
N ALA A 138 16.79 -11.80 -20.14
CA ALA A 138 15.80 -12.85 -19.96
C ALA A 138 16.17 -13.78 -18.79
N HIS A 139 15.18 -14.19 -18.01
CA HIS A 139 15.36 -15.20 -16.97
C HIS A 139 15.50 -16.60 -17.61
N ALA A 140 16.48 -17.37 -17.16
CA ALA A 140 16.82 -18.67 -17.77
C ALA A 140 15.66 -19.69 -17.72
N VAL A 141 14.84 -19.66 -16.65
CA VAL A 141 13.74 -20.62 -16.47
C VAL A 141 12.52 -20.29 -17.33
N THR A 142 12.09 -19.02 -17.35
CA THR A 142 10.82 -18.64 -17.99
C THR A 142 11.00 -18.14 -19.41
N GLY A 143 12.24 -17.81 -19.82
CA GLY A 143 12.54 -17.14 -21.09
C GLY A 143 12.01 -15.70 -21.17
N LYS A 144 11.32 -15.20 -20.14
CA LYS A 144 10.77 -13.85 -20.07
C LYS A 144 11.80 -12.87 -19.52
N ASN A 145 11.72 -11.61 -19.95
CA ASN A 145 12.59 -10.55 -19.44
C ASN A 145 12.38 -10.31 -17.93
N ILE A 146 13.48 -10.05 -17.22
CA ILE A 146 13.47 -9.69 -15.80
C ILE A 146 13.07 -8.21 -15.70
N LEU A 147 12.04 -7.94 -14.90
CA LEU A 147 11.60 -6.60 -14.58
C LEU A 147 12.18 -6.17 -13.23
N GLN A 148 12.54 -4.90 -13.10
CA GLN A 148 12.94 -4.30 -11.84
C GLN A 148 11.92 -3.25 -11.44
N PHE A 149 11.77 -3.03 -10.13
CA PHE A 149 11.07 -1.86 -9.60
C PHE A 149 11.91 -1.14 -8.55
N VAL A 150 11.59 0.13 -8.32
CA VAL A 150 12.19 0.90 -7.22
C VAL A 150 11.50 0.50 -5.93
N ALA A 151 12.30 0.05 -4.96
CA ALA A 151 11.82 -0.28 -3.62
C ALA A 151 12.60 0.52 -2.57
N ILE A 152 11.92 0.85 -1.47
CA ILE A 152 12.54 1.42 -0.27
C ILE A 152 12.52 0.40 0.86
N LYS A 153 13.51 0.46 1.74
CA LYS A 153 13.51 -0.28 3.01
C LYS A 153 13.06 0.67 4.10
N ARG A 154 11.88 0.44 4.67
CA ARG A 154 11.29 1.34 5.67
C ARG A 154 12.14 1.35 6.94
N ARG A 155 12.28 2.52 7.59
CA ARG A 155 13.06 2.64 8.84
C ARG A 155 12.36 2.03 10.05
N ASP A 156 11.03 2.06 10.07
CA ASP A 156 10.21 1.62 11.19
C ASP A 156 10.18 0.11 11.40
N CYS A 157 10.09 -0.67 10.32
CA CYS A 157 10.01 -2.14 10.37
C CYS A 157 11.16 -2.87 9.67
N GLY A 158 11.99 -2.16 8.89
CA GLY A 158 13.08 -2.77 8.13
C GLY A 158 12.61 -3.63 6.95
N GLU A 159 11.34 -3.56 6.56
CA GLU A 159 10.80 -4.29 5.41
C GLU A 159 10.94 -3.51 4.11
N TRP A 160 11.09 -4.23 3.00
CA TRP A 160 11.07 -3.64 1.66
C TRP A 160 9.64 -3.32 1.23
N ALA A 161 9.42 -2.14 0.68
CA ALA A 161 8.10 -1.64 0.28
C ALA A 161 8.18 -0.85 -1.04
N ILE A 162 7.00 -0.54 -1.58
CA ILE A 162 6.85 0.43 -2.66
C ILE A 162 6.99 1.82 -1.99
N PRO A 163 7.69 2.78 -2.62
CA PRO A 163 7.83 4.15 -2.10
C PRO A 163 6.53 4.94 -2.24
N GLY A 164 5.51 4.53 -1.49
CA GLY A 164 4.23 5.20 -1.40
C GLY A 164 4.01 5.81 -0.02
N GLY A 165 2.96 6.62 0.07
CA GLY A 165 2.59 7.31 1.31
C GLY A 165 1.19 7.87 1.28
N MET A 166 0.86 8.65 2.31
CA MET A 166 -0.50 9.10 2.58
C MET A 166 -0.92 10.18 1.58
N VAL A 167 -2.19 10.17 1.19
CA VAL A 167 -2.79 11.25 0.40
C VAL A 167 -3.08 12.42 1.34
N ASP A 168 -2.51 13.58 1.05
CA ASP A 168 -2.76 14.77 1.84
C ASP A 168 -4.20 15.29 1.65
N PRO A 169 -4.79 15.97 2.65
CA PRO A 169 -6.12 16.58 2.52
C PRO A 169 -6.21 17.50 1.29
N GLY A 170 -7.19 17.25 0.43
CA GLY A 170 -7.39 17.99 -0.82
C GLY A 170 -6.41 17.65 -1.95
N GLU A 171 -5.39 16.80 -1.71
CA GLU A 171 -4.42 16.40 -2.73
C GLU A 171 -5.04 15.43 -3.75
N LYS A 172 -4.64 15.55 -5.02
CA LYS A 172 -4.99 14.57 -6.06
C LYS A 172 -4.05 13.38 -5.96
N ILE A 173 -4.57 12.17 -6.11
CA ILE A 173 -3.77 10.92 -6.14
C ILE A 173 -2.56 11.02 -7.10
N SER A 174 -2.74 11.60 -8.29
CA SER A 174 -1.64 11.77 -9.25
C SER A 174 -0.50 12.65 -8.72
N ALA A 175 -0.81 13.64 -7.88
CA ALA A 175 0.19 14.47 -7.23
C ALA A 175 0.89 13.69 -6.11
N THR A 176 0.13 12.97 -5.27
CA THR A 176 0.65 12.07 -4.23
C THR A 176 1.64 11.07 -4.81
N LEU A 177 1.28 10.35 -5.89
CA LEU A 177 2.14 9.36 -6.53
C LEU A 177 3.50 9.96 -6.96
N LYS A 178 3.50 11.17 -7.51
CA LYS A 178 4.76 11.83 -7.92
C LYS A 178 5.55 12.33 -6.72
N ARG A 179 4.86 12.99 -5.78
CA ARG A 179 5.46 13.55 -4.56
C ARG A 179 6.14 12.44 -3.74
N GLU A 180 5.41 11.40 -3.38
CA GLU A 180 5.93 10.26 -2.61
C GLU A 180 7.14 9.62 -3.28
N PHE A 181 7.08 9.37 -4.60
CA PHE A 181 8.24 8.84 -5.31
C PHE A 181 9.45 9.79 -5.27
N GLY A 182 9.22 11.09 -5.44
CA GLY A 182 10.26 12.12 -5.37
C GLY A 182 10.88 12.24 -3.98
N GLU A 183 10.07 12.21 -2.93
CA GLU A 183 10.51 12.36 -1.53
C GLU A 183 11.23 11.09 -1.06
N GLU A 184 10.61 9.92 -1.22
CA GLU A 184 11.10 8.66 -0.64
C GLU A 184 12.22 8.00 -1.43
N ALA A 185 12.18 8.07 -2.76
CA ALA A 185 13.13 7.34 -3.62
C ALA A 185 14.21 8.22 -4.25
N LEU A 186 14.05 9.55 -4.21
CA LEU A 186 14.93 10.51 -4.86
C LEU A 186 15.42 11.62 -3.91
N ASN A 187 15.06 11.53 -2.62
CA ASN A 187 15.37 12.48 -1.56
C ASN A 187 15.10 13.94 -1.96
N SER A 188 13.99 14.19 -2.67
CA SER A 188 13.76 15.48 -3.31
C SER A 188 13.72 16.62 -2.29
N LEU A 189 13.30 16.40 -1.05
CA LEU A 189 13.22 17.43 -0.01
C LEU A 189 14.57 18.09 0.30
N GLN A 190 15.65 17.31 0.27
CA GLN A 190 17.01 17.76 0.58
C GLN A 190 17.78 18.33 -0.63
N LYS A 191 17.16 18.33 -1.83
CA LYS A 191 17.77 18.84 -3.07
C LYS A 191 17.72 20.37 -3.19
N SER A 192 18.68 20.93 -3.92
CA SER A 192 18.69 22.35 -4.29
C SER A 192 17.49 22.72 -5.18
N PRO A 193 17.09 24.00 -5.28
CA PRO A 193 16.03 24.42 -6.19
C PRO A 193 16.26 24.00 -7.65
N GLU A 194 17.51 24.06 -8.13
CA GLU A 194 17.89 23.69 -9.49
C GLU A 194 17.79 22.18 -9.71
N GLU A 195 18.26 21.38 -8.75
CA GLU A 195 18.14 19.93 -8.76
C GLU A 195 16.67 19.50 -8.73
N LYS A 196 15.84 20.14 -7.88
CA LYS A 196 14.39 19.92 -7.82
C LYS A 196 13.72 20.20 -9.16
N ALA A 197 14.06 21.29 -9.83
CA ALA A 197 13.50 21.63 -11.13
C ALA A 197 13.87 20.60 -12.22
N SER A 198 15.12 20.12 -12.20
CA SER A 198 15.58 19.05 -13.09
C SER A 198 14.84 17.73 -12.83
N LEU A 199 14.72 17.35 -11.56
CA LEU A 199 14.00 16.17 -11.10
C LEU A 199 12.54 16.21 -11.53
N GLU A 200 11.86 17.33 -11.29
CA GLU A 200 10.46 17.53 -11.64
C GLU A 200 10.23 17.37 -13.15
N LYS A 201 11.16 17.84 -14.00
CA LYS A 201 11.06 17.65 -15.45
C LYS A 201 11.15 16.16 -15.84
N GLN A 202 12.04 15.41 -15.20
CA GLN A 202 12.19 13.96 -15.46
C GLN A 202 10.98 13.17 -14.94
N LEU A 203 10.53 13.47 -13.72
CA LEU A 203 9.32 12.88 -13.15
C LEU A 203 8.09 13.24 -13.97
N GLN A 204 7.98 14.47 -14.47
CA GLN A 204 6.88 14.83 -15.37
C GLN A 204 6.90 13.97 -16.63
N ARG A 205 8.07 13.72 -17.24
CA ARG A 205 8.18 12.81 -18.40
C ARG A 205 7.70 11.40 -18.05
N LEU A 206 8.20 10.84 -16.94
CA LEU A 206 7.85 9.49 -16.49
C LEU A 206 6.36 9.34 -16.11
N PHE A 207 5.78 10.33 -15.43
CA PHE A 207 4.42 10.26 -14.91
C PHE A 207 3.36 10.71 -15.94
N SER A 208 3.78 11.34 -17.04
CA SER A 208 2.88 11.70 -18.16
C SER A 208 2.75 10.61 -19.22
N GLN A 209 3.61 9.60 -19.20
CA GLN A 209 3.53 8.48 -20.14
C GLN A 209 2.31 7.60 -19.85
N GLU A 210 2.04 6.65 -20.76
CA GLU A 210 1.01 5.63 -20.54
C GLU A 210 1.32 4.82 -19.27
N HIS A 211 0.37 4.85 -18.35
CA HIS A 211 0.42 4.15 -17.07
C HIS A 211 -0.88 3.40 -16.87
N PHE A 212 -0.89 2.44 -15.96
CA PHE A 212 -2.11 1.74 -15.60
C PHE A 212 -2.23 1.59 -14.08
N VAL A 213 -3.48 1.65 -13.63
CA VAL A 213 -3.83 1.35 -12.24
C VAL A 213 -3.70 -0.15 -12.03
N VAL A 214 -2.83 -0.53 -11.11
CA VAL A 214 -2.56 -1.92 -10.73
C VAL A 214 -3.64 -2.39 -9.75
N TYR A 215 -3.97 -1.56 -8.77
CA TYR A 215 -4.88 -1.90 -7.70
C TYR A 215 -5.51 -0.64 -7.09
N ARG A 216 -6.76 -0.76 -6.63
CA ARG A 216 -7.47 0.25 -5.82
C ARG A 216 -8.25 -0.45 -4.72
N GLY A 217 -8.05 -0.01 -3.48
CA GLY A 217 -8.84 -0.48 -2.34
C GLY A 217 -8.02 -0.92 -1.14
N TYR A 218 -8.64 -1.80 -0.36
CA TYR A 218 -8.20 -2.28 0.93
C TYR A 218 -6.78 -2.89 0.91
N VAL A 219 -5.95 -2.42 1.83
CA VAL A 219 -4.61 -2.97 2.06
C VAL A 219 -4.65 -3.77 3.35
N ASP A 220 -4.26 -5.04 3.31
CA ASP A 220 -4.03 -5.83 4.53
C ASP A 220 -2.76 -5.29 5.23
N ASP A 221 -2.97 -4.34 6.13
CA ASP A 221 -1.92 -3.57 6.82
C ASP A 221 -2.06 -3.76 8.35
N PRO A 222 -0.95 -3.93 9.08
CA PRO A 222 -0.96 -4.13 10.53
C PRO A 222 -1.53 -2.94 11.33
N ARG A 223 -1.67 -1.76 10.73
CA ARG A 223 -2.30 -0.58 11.35
C ARG A 223 -3.83 -0.64 11.33
N ASN A 224 -4.43 -1.54 10.55
CA ASN A 224 -5.89 -1.61 10.42
C ASN A 224 -6.56 -1.96 11.76
N THR A 225 -7.72 -1.37 12.00
CA THR A 225 -8.58 -1.62 13.16
C THR A 225 -9.98 -1.99 12.67
N ASP A 226 -10.90 -2.21 13.59
CA ASP A 226 -12.32 -2.38 13.28
C ASP A 226 -12.94 -1.12 12.68
N ASN A 227 -12.34 0.05 12.91
CA ASN A 227 -12.95 1.35 12.60
C ASN A 227 -12.11 2.25 11.70
N ALA A 228 -10.89 1.88 11.37
CA ALA A 228 -10.01 2.60 10.45
C ALA A 228 -9.12 1.60 9.70
N TRP A 229 -8.93 1.80 8.40
CA TRP A 229 -8.10 0.91 7.58
C TRP A 229 -7.37 1.65 6.48
N MET A 230 -6.28 1.05 6.01
CA MET A 230 -5.53 1.52 4.86
C MET A 230 -6.25 1.14 3.56
N GLU A 231 -6.33 2.11 2.66
CA GLU A 231 -6.62 1.87 1.24
C GLU A 231 -5.53 2.51 0.40
N THR A 232 -5.22 1.91 -0.75
CA THR A 232 -4.24 2.48 -1.68
C THR A 232 -4.78 2.54 -3.10
N GLU A 233 -4.21 3.45 -3.88
CA GLU A 233 -4.20 3.38 -5.33
C GLU A 233 -2.77 3.11 -5.80
N ALA A 234 -2.52 1.89 -6.25
CA ALA A 234 -1.23 1.49 -6.80
C ALA A 234 -1.23 1.69 -8.32
N VAL A 235 -0.24 2.42 -8.84
CA VAL A 235 -0.15 2.76 -10.26
C VAL A 235 1.24 2.41 -10.78
N ASN A 236 1.29 1.71 -11.92
CA ASN A 236 2.56 1.36 -12.56
C ASN A 236 2.97 2.40 -13.60
N TYR A 237 4.14 3.00 -13.38
CA TYR A 237 4.84 3.83 -14.34
C TYR A 237 6.05 3.02 -14.84
N HIS A 238 6.17 2.87 -16.15
CA HIS A 238 7.17 1.96 -16.72
C HIS A 238 8.10 2.69 -17.68
N ASP A 239 9.39 2.63 -17.40
CA ASP A 239 10.42 3.05 -18.32
C ASP A 239 10.84 1.87 -19.22
N GLU A 240 10.23 1.83 -20.41
CA GLU A 240 10.46 0.77 -21.41
C GLU A 240 11.87 0.83 -22.00
N THR A 241 12.42 2.03 -22.24
CA THR A 241 13.72 2.21 -22.89
C THR A 241 14.88 2.31 -21.90
N GLY A 242 14.62 2.73 -20.67
CA GLY A 242 15.63 3.03 -19.65
C GLY A 242 16.12 4.48 -19.69
N GLU A 243 15.75 5.25 -20.72
CA GLU A 243 16.26 6.61 -20.93
C GLU A 243 15.92 7.59 -19.81
N THR A 244 14.83 7.35 -19.08
CA THR A 244 14.36 8.27 -18.04
C THR A 244 14.98 7.94 -16.69
N MET A 245 15.07 6.66 -16.36
CA MET A 245 15.42 6.19 -15.02
C MET A 245 16.86 5.69 -14.88
N ASP A 246 17.57 5.37 -15.96
CA ASP A 246 18.96 4.86 -15.86
C ASP A 246 19.94 5.91 -15.37
N ASN A 247 19.68 7.19 -15.65
CA ASN A 247 20.54 8.31 -15.25
C ASN A 247 20.03 9.03 -13.99
N LEU A 248 18.96 8.54 -13.37
CA LEU A 248 18.37 9.15 -12.19
C LEU A 248 18.88 8.45 -10.93
N PRO A 249 19.78 9.08 -10.14
CA PRO A 249 20.33 8.45 -8.96
C PRO A 249 19.22 8.31 -7.90
N LEU A 250 19.00 7.08 -7.44
CA LEU A 250 18.12 6.82 -6.31
C LEU A 250 18.81 7.26 -5.02
N GLU A 251 18.08 8.00 -4.19
CA GLU A 251 18.55 8.46 -2.89
C GLU A 251 17.41 8.32 -1.88
N ALA A 252 17.66 7.62 -0.79
CA ALA A 252 16.62 7.34 0.20
C ALA A 252 16.21 8.65 0.89
N GLY A 253 14.91 8.91 0.94
CA GLY A 253 14.34 10.01 1.70
C GLY A 253 14.45 9.85 3.21
N ASP A 254 13.84 10.77 3.94
CA ASP A 254 13.93 10.82 5.40
C ASP A 254 13.29 9.60 6.09
N ASP A 255 12.22 9.02 5.52
CA ASP A 255 11.51 7.85 6.07
C ASP A 255 12.02 6.50 5.52
N ALA A 256 12.82 6.53 4.47
CA ALA A 256 13.49 5.37 3.88
C ALA A 256 14.91 5.19 4.46
N GLY A 257 15.25 3.97 4.87
CA GLY A 257 16.60 3.62 5.31
C GLY A 257 17.53 3.25 4.15
N MET A 258 16.95 2.70 3.07
CA MET A 258 17.65 2.34 1.84
C MET A 258 16.68 2.47 0.66
N VAL A 259 17.21 2.72 -0.54
CA VAL A 259 16.47 2.67 -1.80
C VAL A 259 17.30 1.91 -2.83
N LYS A 260 16.64 1.08 -3.66
CA LYS A 260 17.32 0.43 -4.80
C LYS A 260 16.34 -0.07 -5.86
N TRP A 261 16.89 -0.37 -7.02
CA TRP A 261 16.27 -1.28 -7.97
C TRP A 261 16.29 -2.71 -7.41
N VAL A 262 15.12 -3.34 -7.41
CA VAL A 262 14.92 -4.73 -6.99
C VAL A 262 14.47 -5.54 -8.19
N ASP A 263 15.18 -6.62 -8.48
CA ASP A 263 14.74 -7.63 -9.44
C ASP A 263 13.47 -8.29 -8.91
N ILE A 264 12.42 -8.29 -9.74
CA ILE A 264 11.14 -8.86 -9.36
C ILE A 264 11.18 -10.37 -9.52
N SER A 265 10.79 -11.08 -8.46
CA SER A 265 10.49 -12.50 -8.47
C SER A 265 9.49 -12.87 -7.38
N GLU A 266 8.93 -14.09 -7.47
CA GLU A 266 7.95 -14.59 -6.49
C GLU A 266 8.50 -14.74 -5.07
N LYS A 267 9.84 -14.85 -4.91
CA LYS A 267 10.50 -15.01 -3.61
C LYS A 267 10.62 -13.69 -2.83
N LEU A 268 10.26 -12.58 -3.47
CA LEU A 268 10.40 -11.26 -2.89
C LEU A 268 9.41 -11.06 -1.73
N LYS A 269 9.96 -10.83 -0.52
CA LYS A 269 9.17 -10.49 0.67
C LYS A 269 9.03 -8.97 0.77
N LEU A 270 7.79 -8.48 0.70
CA LEU A 270 7.47 -7.07 0.79
C LEU A 270 6.47 -6.78 1.91
N TYR A 271 6.51 -5.54 2.39
CA TYR A 271 5.60 -4.97 3.36
C TYR A 271 4.14 -5.04 2.89
N ALA A 272 3.22 -5.16 3.85
CA ALA A 272 1.79 -5.30 3.60
C ALA A 272 1.51 -6.35 2.49
N ASN A 273 0.57 -6.11 1.58
CA ASN A 273 0.31 -6.96 0.43
C ASN A 273 1.01 -6.47 -0.85
N HIS A 274 2.14 -5.75 -0.75
CA HIS A 274 2.80 -5.16 -1.93
C HIS A 274 3.28 -6.20 -2.93
N SER A 275 3.63 -7.41 -2.48
CA SER A 275 3.99 -8.52 -3.38
C SER A 275 2.87 -8.90 -4.35
N TYR A 276 1.60 -8.76 -3.93
CA TYR A 276 0.45 -8.95 -4.80
C TYR A 276 0.40 -7.89 -5.91
N PHE A 277 0.67 -6.62 -5.60
CA PHE A 277 0.69 -5.55 -6.62
C PHE A 277 1.81 -5.78 -7.63
N ILE A 278 3.00 -6.16 -7.16
CA ILE A 278 4.14 -6.48 -8.04
C ILE A 278 3.82 -7.67 -8.96
N LYS A 279 3.16 -8.71 -8.44
CA LYS A 279 2.69 -9.83 -9.28
C LYS A 279 1.80 -9.36 -10.42
N LEU A 280 0.77 -8.55 -10.12
CA LEU A 280 -0.14 -7.99 -11.14
C LEU A 280 0.62 -7.15 -12.18
N VAL A 281 1.64 -6.41 -11.77
CA VAL A 281 2.52 -5.68 -12.70
C VAL A 281 3.27 -6.63 -13.63
N THR A 282 3.84 -7.72 -13.11
CA THR A 282 4.55 -8.70 -13.96
C THR A 282 3.64 -9.38 -14.97
N GLU A 283 2.40 -9.71 -14.57
CA GLU A 283 1.39 -10.28 -15.46
C GLU A 283 1.06 -9.32 -16.60
N LYS A 284 0.79 -8.04 -16.27
CA LYS A 284 0.46 -7.01 -17.26
C LYS A 284 1.63 -6.69 -18.20
N ARG A 285 2.87 -6.72 -17.71
CA ARG A 285 4.09 -6.44 -18.48
C ARG A 285 4.67 -7.67 -19.19
N GLY A 286 4.13 -8.88 -18.96
CA GLY A 286 4.67 -10.12 -19.53
C GLY A 286 6.08 -10.45 -19.03
N ALA A 287 6.41 -10.07 -17.79
CA ALA A 287 7.72 -10.26 -17.19
C ALA A 287 7.89 -11.64 -16.55
N HIS A 288 9.12 -11.96 -16.15
CA HIS A 288 9.42 -13.08 -15.26
C HIS A 288 8.74 -12.92 -13.89
N TRP A 289 8.33 -14.05 -13.28
CA TRP A 289 7.74 -14.11 -11.93
C TRP A 289 8.13 -15.40 -11.19
N GLN A 290 7.79 -16.57 -11.77
CA GLN A 290 8.06 -17.89 -11.18
C GLN A 290 9.52 -18.27 -11.34
N GLU A 291 10.18 -18.62 -10.24
CA GLU A 291 11.58 -19.07 -10.23
C GLU A 291 11.69 -20.60 -10.36
N ASP A 292 10.73 -21.34 -9.80
CA ASP A 292 10.75 -22.80 -9.82
C ASP A 292 9.69 -23.34 -10.82
N PRO A 293 10.06 -24.22 -11.76
CA PRO A 293 9.07 -24.94 -12.54
C PRO A 293 8.29 -25.87 -11.60
N ASP A 294 6.96 -25.78 -11.62
CA ASP A 294 6.08 -26.68 -10.89
C ASP A 294 6.45 -28.14 -11.23
N PRO A 295 6.85 -28.99 -10.25
CA PRO A 295 7.22 -30.37 -10.52
C PRO A 295 6.08 -31.22 -11.11
N GLU A 296 4.84 -30.74 -11.11
CA GLU A 296 3.63 -31.53 -11.38
C GLU A 296 2.83 -31.14 -12.63
N CYS A 297 3.45 -30.54 -13.64
CA CYS A 297 2.82 -30.41 -14.98
C CYS A 297 3.67 -31.04 -16.07
N ARG A 298 3.92 -32.35 -15.95
CA ARG A 298 4.29 -33.21 -17.08
C ARG A 298 3.35 -34.41 -17.07
N GLU A 299 2.20 -34.26 -17.74
CA GLU A 299 1.48 -35.41 -18.30
C GLU A 299 2.09 -35.78 -19.65
#